data_AF-A0A6A6QDR8-F1
#
_entry.id   AF-A0A6A6QDR8-F1
#
_cell.length_a   1.000
_cell.length_b   1.000
_cell.length_c   1.000
_cell.angle_alpha   90.00
_cell.angle_beta   90.00
_cell.angle_gamma   90.00
#
_symmetry.space_group_name_H-M   'P 1'
#
loop_
_entity.id
_entity.type
_entity.pdbx_description
1 polymer ?
#
loop_
_entity_poly.entity_id
_entity_poly.type
_entity_poly.pdbx_seq_one_letter_code
_entity_poly.pdbx_strand_id
1 'polypeptide(L)'
;MPSNQSITPINTPTRCPNHCTDDEAKSLHELIPEYLRHGKTMEVLKDVVDRVERLYKTEVETAEKYKRDPRSPGLIAEALGDYLDWDAMMAVQSRGEDVMVVQRRVDWAKWVASAAKIKLFHEPNHTCGSMHRQVRVAMERVEGHS
;
A
#
# COMPACT_ATOMS: atom_id res chain seq x y z
N MET A 1 10.10 1.74 -54.15
CA MET A 1 10.77 1.70 -52.83
C MET A 1 9.71 2.08 -51.81
N PRO A 2 9.29 1.16 -50.92
CA PRO A 2 8.23 1.47 -49.96
C PRO A 2 8.79 2.28 -48.80
N SER A 3 8.00 3.28 -48.40
CA SER A 3 8.30 4.32 -47.43
C SER A 3 8.65 3.75 -46.06
N ASN A 4 9.77 4.23 -45.52
CA ASN A 4 10.24 3.99 -44.16
C ASN A 4 9.24 4.65 -43.19
N GLN A 5 8.28 3.88 -42.66
CA GLN A 5 7.44 4.35 -41.57
C GLN A 5 8.23 4.20 -40.27
N SER A 6 8.68 5.34 -39.76
CA SER A 6 9.21 5.48 -38.41
C SER A 6 8.15 5.01 -37.41
N ILE A 7 8.37 3.85 -36.81
CA ILE A 7 7.60 3.37 -35.68
C ILE A 7 8.01 4.25 -34.48
N THR A 8 7.28 5.33 -34.25
CA THR A 8 7.29 6.02 -32.96
C THR A 8 6.92 5.00 -31.89
N PRO A 9 7.74 4.80 -30.83
CA PRO A 9 7.30 4.00 -29.71
C PRO A 9 6.09 4.70 -29.10
N ILE A 10 4.96 3.98 -29.05
CA ILE A 10 3.74 4.41 -28.35
C ILE A 10 4.12 4.51 -26.87
N ASN A 11 4.52 5.70 -26.45
CA ASN A 11 4.59 6.08 -25.05
C ASN A 11 3.14 6.20 -24.56
N THR A 12 2.54 5.08 -24.15
CA THR A 12 1.46 5.13 -23.17
C THR A 12 2.11 5.11 -21.80
N PRO A 13 2.10 6.21 -21.03
CA PRO A 13 2.31 6.13 -19.59
C PRO A 13 1.08 5.40 -19.03
N THR A 14 1.22 4.11 -18.78
CA THR A 14 0.12 3.21 -18.41
C THR A 14 -0.33 3.53 -16.98
N ARG A 15 -1.34 4.40 -16.91
CA ARG A 15 -2.25 4.80 -15.81
C ARG A 15 -1.68 5.07 -14.41
N CYS A 16 -1.92 6.32 -13.99
CA CYS A 16 -2.29 6.65 -12.62
C CYS A 16 -2.98 8.04 -12.52
N PRO A 17 -4.23 8.11 -12.00
CA PRO A 17 -4.60 9.15 -11.03
C PRO A 17 -5.22 8.54 -9.75
N ASN A 18 -4.46 7.63 -9.12
CA ASN A 18 -4.78 6.82 -7.93
C ASN A 18 -5.62 5.59 -8.26
N HIS A 19 -4.97 4.72 -9.02
CA HIS A 19 -5.53 3.64 -9.80
C HIS A 19 -5.84 2.39 -8.96
N CYS A 20 -7.14 2.14 -8.81
CA CYS A 20 -7.74 0.81 -8.89
C CYS A 20 -8.83 0.92 -9.97
N THR A 21 -9.08 -0.13 -10.73
CA THR A 21 -10.41 -0.30 -11.35
C THR A 21 -11.46 -0.38 -10.25
N ASP A 22 -12.73 -0.14 -10.57
CA ASP A 22 -13.78 -0.27 -9.56
C ASP A 22 -13.88 -1.73 -9.07
N ASP A 23 -13.55 -2.71 -9.92
CA ASP A 23 -13.44 -4.13 -9.53
C ASP A 23 -12.28 -4.38 -8.56
N GLU A 24 -11.11 -3.77 -8.78
CA GLU A 24 -9.96 -3.87 -7.87
C GLU A 24 -10.27 -3.18 -6.53
N ALA A 25 -10.90 -2.00 -6.56
CA ALA A 25 -11.32 -1.28 -5.37
C ALA A 25 -12.36 -2.09 -4.57
N LYS A 26 -13.32 -2.70 -5.25
CA LYS A 26 -14.29 -3.61 -4.63
C LYS A 26 -13.62 -4.84 -4.03
N SER A 27 -12.71 -5.48 -4.75
CA SER A 27 -11.94 -6.62 -4.25
C SER A 27 -11.14 -6.25 -2.99
N LEU A 28 -10.53 -5.06 -2.99
CA LEU A 28 -9.82 -4.52 -1.82
C LEU A 28 -10.74 -4.33 -0.61
N HIS A 29 -11.92 -3.76 -0.83
CA HIS A 29 -12.88 -3.53 0.23
C HIS A 29 -13.45 -4.84 0.79
N GLU A 30 -13.68 -5.84 -0.06
CA GLU A 30 -14.11 -7.18 0.35
C GLU A 30 -13.06 -7.91 1.20
N LEU A 31 -11.77 -7.60 1.01
CA LEU A 31 -10.69 -8.13 1.86
C LEU A 31 -10.66 -7.50 3.26
N ILE A 32 -11.34 -6.38 3.51
CA ILE A 32 -11.36 -5.74 4.84
C ILE A 32 -12.25 -6.57 5.77
N PRO A 33 -11.70 -7.15 6.86
CA PRO A 33 -12.50 -7.80 7.89
C PRO A 33 -13.58 -6.86 8.44
N GLU A 34 -14.79 -7.36 8.66
CA GLU A 34 -15.96 -6.53 9.01
C GLU A 34 -15.72 -5.62 10.22
N TYR A 35 -15.08 -6.14 11.27
CA TYR A 35 -14.76 -5.38 12.48
C TYR A 35 -13.72 -4.27 12.27
N LEU A 36 -13.01 -4.26 11.15
CA LEU A 36 -12.06 -3.22 10.76
C LEU A 36 -12.69 -2.10 9.92
N ARG A 37 -13.98 -2.14 9.58
CA ARG A 37 -14.60 -1.11 8.72
C ARG A 37 -15.03 0.17 9.45
N HIS A 38 -14.85 0.28 10.77
CA HIS A 38 -15.36 1.40 11.57
C HIS A 38 -14.35 2.55 11.72
N GLY A 39 -14.79 3.81 11.85
CA GLY A 39 -13.89 4.98 11.81
C GLY A 39 -12.63 4.94 12.69
N LYS A 40 -12.68 4.39 13.92
CA LYS A 40 -11.49 4.27 14.80
C LYS A 40 -10.42 3.31 14.28
N THR A 41 -10.79 2.31 13.48
CA THR A 41 -9.83 1.37 12.89
C THR A 41 -9.14 1.99 11.68
N MET A 42 -9.76 2.95 11.01
CA MET A 42 -9.16 3.65 9.85
C MET A 42 -7.96 4.51 10.23
N GLU A 43 -7.91 5.03 11.47
CA GLU A 43 -6.72 5.72 12.00
C GLU A 43 -5.52 4.76 12.09
N VAL A 44 -5.77 3.50 12.48
CA VAL A 44 -4.73 2.45 12.53
C VAL A 44 -4.27 2.07 11.11
N LEU A 45 -5.20 1.98 10.16
CA LEU A 45 -4.84 1.78 8.75
C LEU A 45 -3.90 2.90 8.26
N LYS A 46 -4.24 4.15 8.55
CA LYS A 46 -3.40 5.30 8.18
C LYS A 46 -1.99 5.17 8.76
N ASP A 47 -1.86 4.83 10.04
CA ASP A 47 -0.54 4.63 10.67
C ASP A 47 0.28 3.53 9.97
N VAL A 48 -0.35 2.40 9.65
CA VAL A 48 0.30 1.29 8.93
C VAL A 48 0.76 1.73 7.54
N VAL A 49 -0.10 2.41 6.76
CA VAL A 49 0.23 2.87 5.40
C VAL A 49 1.34 3.93 5.43
N ASP A 50 1.26 4.89 6.36
CA ASP A 50 2.31 5.89 6.53
C ASP A 50 3.65 5.24 6.92
N ARG A 51 3.63 4.15 7.68
CA ARG A 51 4.83 3.37 8.02
C ARG A 51 5.43 2.67 6.80
N VAL A 52 4.61 2.10 5.92
CA VAL A 52 5.09 1.55 4.63
C VAL A 52 5.76 2.63 3.80
N GLU A 53 5.13 3.80 3.66
CA GLU A 53 5.67 4.90 2.87
C GLU A 53 7.00 5.44 3.42
N ARG A 54 7.11 5.57 4.76
CA ARG A 54 8.37 5.93 5.42
C ARG A 54 9.47 4.89 5.16
N LEU A 55 9.16 3.61 5.29
CA LEU A 55 10.11 2.52 5.03
C LEU A 55 10.55 2.50 3.56
N TYR A 56 9.63 2.76 2.64
CA TYR A 56 9.93 2.89 1.21
C TYR A 56 10.87 4.06 0.93
N LYS A 57 10.64 5.22 1.54
CA LYS A 57 11.56 6.35 1.41
C LYS A 57 12.97 5.99 1.87
N THR A 58 13.11 5.37 3.04
CA THR A 58 14.40 4.89 3.55
C THR A 58 15.05 3.86 2.63
N GLU A 59 14.25 2.96 2.03
CA GLU A 59 14.71 1.98 1.06
C GLU A 59 15.28 2.63 -0.20
N VAL A 60 14.61 3.65 -0.74
CA VAL A 60 15.08 4.42 -1.91
C VAL A 60 16.40 5.12 -1.60
N GLU A 61 16.48 5.85 -0.48
CA GLU A 61 17.72 6.53 -0.05
C GLU A 61 18.89 5.54 0.14
N THR A 62 18.59 4.37 0.71
CA THR A 62 19.57 3.29 0.88
C THR A 62 20.00 2.71 -0.46
N ALA A 63 19.06 2.44 -1.36
CA ALA A 63 19.33 1.87 -2.67
C ALA A 63 20.22 2.79 -3.51
N GLU A 64 19.94 4.10 -3.49
CA GLU A 64 20.76 5.13 -4.15
C GLU A 64 22.19 5.14 -3.60
N LYS A 65 22.36 5.17 -2.27
CA LYS A 65 23.67 5.13 -1.62
C LYS A 65 24.52 3.93 -2.05
N TYR A 66 23.90 2.77 -2.23
CA TYR A 66 24.56 1.52 -2.60
C TYR A 66 24.51 1.20 -4.10
N LYS A 67 24.02 2.13 -4.95
CA LYS A 67 23.89 1.97 -6.40
C LYS A 67 23.18 0.68 -6.80
N ARG A 68 22.07 0.38 -6.13
CA ARG A 68 21.18 -0.76 -6.44
C ARG A 68 19.77 -0.27 -6.70
N ASP A 69 18.94 -1.14 -7.26
CA ASP A 69 17.51 -0.86 -7.38
C ASP A 69 16.80 -0.98 -6.01
N PRO A 70 15.84 -0.09 -5.71
CA PRO A 70 15.04 -0.19 -4.50
C PRO A 70 14.04 -1.36 -4.60
N ARG A 71 13.73 -1.98 -3.46
CA ARG A 71 12.60 -2.90 -3.37
C ARG A 71 11.29 -2.17 -3.69
N SER A 72 10.35 -2.86 -4.31
CA SER A 72 9.04 -2.30 -4.60
C SER A 72 8.27 -1.97 -3.31
N PRO A 73 7.34 -0.98 -3.34
CA PRO A 73 6.43 -0.69 -2.24
C PRO A 73 5.74 -1.93 -1.67
N GLY A 74 5.33 -2.86 -2.54
CA GLY A 74 4.63 -4.06 -2.12
C GLY A 74 5.48 -5.05 -1.32
N LEU A 75 6.76 -5.20 -1.65
CA LEU A 75 7.68 -6.01 -0.86
C LEU A 75 7.94 -5.40 0.53
N ILE A 76 7.90 -4.08 0.64
CA ILE A 76 8.03 -3.40 1.94
C ILE A 76 6.77 -3.56 2.77
N ALA A 77 5.59 -3.46 2.14
CA ALA A 77 4.32 -3.74 2.79
C ALA A 77 4.24 -5.17 3.34
N GLU A 78 4.65 -6.16 2.55
CA GLU A 78 4.72 -7.56 2.98
C GLU A 78 5.68 -7.75 4.15
N ALA A 79 6.91 -7.24 4.04
CA ALA A 79 7.90 -7.32 5.12
C ALA A 79 7.43 -6.62 6.42
N LEU A 80 6.68 -5.52 6.30
CA LEU A 80 6.09 -4.86 7.47
C LEU A 80 5.00 -5.72 8.11
N GLY A 81 4.16 -6.38 7.31
CA GLY A 81 3.15 -7.32 7.78
C GLY A 81 3.77 -8.45 8.62
N ASP A 82 4.79 -9.11 8.07
CA ASP A 82 5.50 -10.20 8.77
C ASP A 82 6.17 -9.71 10.07
N TYR A 83 6.80 -8.54 10.02
CA TYR A 83 7.44 -7.94 11.20
C TYR A 83 6.42 -7.64 12.31
N LEU A 84 5.28 -7.03 11.97
CA LEU A 84 4.26 -6.67 12.95
C LEU A 84 3.59 -7.90 13.56
N ASP A 85 3.37 -8.95 12.77
CA ASP A 85 2.84 -10.23 13.26
C ASP A 85 3.80 -10.87 14.27
N TRP A 86 5.10 -10.90 13.94
CA TRP A 86 6.14 -11.40 14.85
C TRP A 86 6.30 -10.55 16.12
N ASP A 87 6.27 -9.22 16.00
CA ASP A 87 6.47 -8.29 17.12
C ASP A 87 5.21 -8.14 18.00
N ALA A 88 4.04 -8.60 17.55
CA ALA A 88 2.77 -8.45 18.26
C ALA A 88 2.81 -8.99 19.71
N MET A 89 3.40 -10.17 19.88
CA MET A 89 3.53 -10.77 21.22
C MET A 89 4.40 -9.91 22.14
N MET A 90 5.51 -9.38 21.61
CA MET A 90 6.43 -8.53 22.37
C MET A 90 5.81 -7.17 22.69
N ALA A 91 5.01 -6.62 21.78
CA ALA A 91 4.24 -5.40 21.99
C ALA A 91 3.36 -5.48 23.24
N VAL A 92 2.62 -6.58 23.37
CA VAL A 92 1.71 -6.81 24.49
C VAL A 92 2.51 -7.14 25.76
N GLN A 93 3.36 -8.18 25.70
CA GLN A 93 3.95 -8.77 26.90
C GLN A 93 5.06 -7.90 27.50
N SER A 94 5.89 -7.29 26.65
CA SER A 94 7.06 -6.54 27.10
C SER A 94 6.84 -5.04 27.15
N ARG A 95 6.03 -4.49 26.24
CA ARG A 95 5.80 -3.04 26.14
C ARG A 95 4.46 -2.59 26.74
N GLY A 96 3.60 -3.53 27.11
CA GLY A 96 2.29 -3.23 27.71
C GLY A 96 1.33 -2.54 26.74
N GLU A 97 1.51 -2.72 25.43
CA GLU A 97 0.59 -2.18 24.43
C GLU A 97 -0.79 -2.86 24.54
N ASP A 98 -1.85 -2.10 24.25
CA ASP A 98 -3.21 -2.62 24.27
C ASP A 98 -3.38 -3.73 23.21
N VAL A 99 -3.86 -4.90 23.65
CA VAL A 99 -4.01 -6.10 22.83
C VAL A 99 -4.88 -5.84 21.60
N MET A 100 -5.98 -5.08 21.77
CA MET A 100 -6.90 -4.80 20.68
C MET A 100 -6.30 -3.84 19.66
N VAL A 101 -5.48 -2.88 20.09
CA VAL A 101 -4.75 -1.97 19.19
C VAL A 101 -3.67 -2.73 18.41
N VAL A 102 -2.90 -3.58 19.09
CA VAL A 102 -1.85 -4.41 18.46
C VAL A 102 -2.47 -5.33 17.40
N GLN A 103 -3.55 -6.04 17.76
CA GLN A 103 -4.22 -6.95 16.82
C GLN A 103 -4.73 -6.21 15.58
N ARG A 104 -5.40 -5.05 15.75
CA ARG A 104 -5.85 -4.23 14.60
C ARG A 104 -4.69 -3.79 13.72
N ARG A 105 -3.54 -3.44 14.31
CA ARG A 105 -2.36 -3.03 13.56
C ARG A 105 -1.82 -4.19 12.71
N VAL A 106 -1.78 -5.40 13.28
CA VAL A 106 -1.41 -6.62 12.55
C VAL A 106 -2.40 -6.91 11.43
N ASP A 107 -3.70 -6.86 11.70
CA ASP A 107 -4.71 -7.18 10.70
C ASP A 107 -4.72 -6.17 9.54
N TRP A 108 -4.53 -4.88 9.84
CA TRP A 108 -4.35 -3.87 8.80
C TRP A 108 -3.06 -4.04 8.03
N ALA A 109 -1.96 -4.44 8.67
CA ALA A 109 -0.71 -4.73 7.97
C ALA A 109 -0.85 -5.93 7.03
N LYS A 110 -1.58 -6.97 7.44
CA LYS A 110 -1.94 -8.10 6.58
C LYS A 110 -2.80 -7.67 5.41
N TRP A 111 -3.83 -6.85 5.66
CA TRP A 111 -4.67 -6.29 4.59
C TRP A 111 -3.84 -5.44 3.61
N VAL A 112 -2.96 -4.57 4.12
CA VAL A 112 -2.04 -3.76 3.32
C VAL A 112 -1.12 -4.66 2.48
N ALA A 113 -0.56 -5.72 3.04
CA ALA A 113 0.23 -6.69 2.27
C ALA A 113 -0.60 -7.39 1.18
N SER A 114 -1.84 -7.77 1.44
CA SER A 114 -2.75 -8.32 0.42
C SER A 114 -3.07 -7.31 -0.67
N ALA A 115 -3.33 -6.06 -0.29
CA ALA A 115 -3.60 -4.96 -1.20
C ALA A 115 -2.39 -4.67 -2.12
N ALA A 116 -1.18 -4.78 -1.59
CA ALA A 116 0.04 -4.68 -2.35
C ALA A 116 0.16 -5.75 -3.45
N LYS A 117 -0.28 -6.98 -3.18
CA LYS A 117 -0.21 -8.10 -4.14
C LYS A 117 -1.08 -7.87 -5.37
N ILE A 118 -2.17 -7.12 -5.22
CA ILE A 118 -3.01 -6.68 -6.33
C ILE A 118 -2.63 -5.27 -6.84
N LYS A 119 -1.39 -4.85 -6.58
CA LYS A 119 -0.77 -3.63 -7.10
C LYS A 119 -1.45 -2.33 -6.63
N LEU A 120 -2.08 -2.31 -5.45
CA LEU A 120 -2.60 -1.07 -4.88
C LEU A 120 -1.50 -0.01 -4.68
N PHE A 121 -0.29 -0.42 -4.29
CA PHE A 121 0.80 0.51 -4.04
C PHE A 121 1.72 0.68 -5.25
N HIS A 122 1.69 1.87 -5.81
CA HIS A 122 2.70 2.35 -6.73
C HIS A 122 3.75 3.18 -5.99
N GLU A 123 4.89 3.38 -6.65
CA GLU A 123 5.90 4.33 -6.19
C GLU A 123 5.30 5.72 -5.98
N PRO A 124 5.44 6.31 -4.78
CA PRO A 124 4.95 7.66 -4.50
C PRO A 124 5.67 8.69 -5.37
N ASN A 125 4.91 9.44 -6.16
CA ASN A 125 5.43 10.51 -7.01
C ASN A 125 4.34 11.54 -7.32
N HIS A 126 4.64 12.54 -8.15
CA HIS A 126 3.68 13.61 -8.50
C HIS A 126 2.42 13.08 -9.20
N THR A 127 2.51 11.95 -9.91
CA THR A 127 1.39 11.32 -10.63
C THR A 127 0.56 10.45 -9.69
N CYS A 128 1.21 9.62 -8.87
CA CYS A 128 0.56 8.63 -8.00
C CYS A 128 0.19 9.13 -6.62
N GLY A 129 0.73 10.27 -6.20
CA GLY A 129 0.58 10.76 -4.83
C GLY A 129 1.17 9.80 -3.79
N SER A 130 0.95 10.14 -2.51
CA SER A 130 1.35 9.31 -1.38
C SER A 130 0.59 7.98 -1.37
N MET A 131 1.14 6.95 -0.72
CA MET A 131 0.47 5.66 -0.56
C MET A 131 -0.83 5.85 0.24
N HIS A 132 -0.83 6.75 1.22
CA HIS A 132 -2.04 7.16 1.92
C HIS A 132 -3.12 7.69 0.96
N ARG A 133 -2.75 8.54 -0.01
CA ARG A 133 -3.70 9.04 -1.01
C ARG A 133 -4.22 7.92 -1.91
N GLN A 134 -3.37 6.99 -2.32
CA GLN A 134 -3.75 5.84 -3.14
C GLN A 134 -4.80 4.98 -2.42
N VAL A 135 -4.56 4.63 -1.15
CA VAL A 135 -5.52 3.89 -0.30
C VAL A 135 -6.82 4.66 -0.11
N ARG A 136 -6.75 5.95 0.22
CA ARG A 136 -7.95 6.77 0.41
C ARG A 136 -8.84 6.79 -0.84
N VAL A 137 -8.26 7.00 -2.02
CA VAL A 137 -9.03 7.01 -3.27
C VAL A 137 -9.62 5.64 -3.59
N ALA A 138 -8.90 4.55 -3.30
CA ALA A 138 -9.45 3.20 -3.45
C ALA A 138 -10.67 2.96 -2.54
N MET A 139 -10.64 3.44 -1.30
CA MET A 139 -11.77 3.34 -0.36
C MET A 139 -12.96 4.21 -0.79
N GLU A 140 -12.71 5.48 -1.13
CA GLU A 140 -13.75 6.44 -1.55
C GLU A 140 -14.50 5.98 -2.81
N ARG A 141 -13.84 5.26 -3.73
CA ARG A 141 -14.48 4.70 -4.94
C ARG A 141 -15.57 3.68 -4.63
N VAL A 142 -15.41 2.90 -3.58
CA VAL A 142 -16.40 1.87 -3.20
C VAL A 142 -17.60 2.51 -2.50
N GLU A 143 -17.36 3.50 -1.64
CA GLU A 143 -18.42 4.21 -0.91
C GLU A 143 -19.31 5.07 -1.82
N GLY A 144 -18.75 5.66 -2.90
CA GLY A 144 -19.49 6.48 -3.86
C GLY A 144 -20.46 5.73 -4.79
N HIS A 145 -20.58 4.41 -4.65
CA HIS A 145 -21.49 3.55 -5.44
C HIS A 145 -22.60 2.90 -4.59
N SER A 146 -22.83 3.37 -3.36
CA SER A 146 -23.90 2.88 -2.47
C SER A 146 -25.22 3.63 -2.65
#